data_AF-A0A1V5JQJ6-F1
#
_entry.id   AF-A0A1V5JQJ6-F1
#
_cell.length_a   1.000
_cell.length_b   1.000
_cell.length_c   1.000
_cell.angle_alpha   90.00
_cell.angle_beta   90.00
_cell.angle_gamma   90.00
#
_symmetry.space_group_name_H-M   'P 1'
#
loop_
_entity.id
_entity.type
_entity.pdbx_description
1 polymer ?
#
loop_
_entity_poly.entity_id
_entity_poly.type
_entity_poly.pdbx_seq_one_letter_code
_entity_poly.pdbx_strand_id
1 'polypeptide(L)'
;MERLEKGGGAAEAFNLGNGRGYSVAQVVEEVRRVTGHPIPVTPGERRPGDPAVLVASSARAEEVLGWRQRYADLSAIVDTAWAWHRRRFS
;
A
#
# COMPACT_ATOMS: atom_id res chain seq x y z
N MET A 1 0.49 13.42 17.69
CA MET A 1 1.71 12.87 18.33
C MET A 1 1.65 13.01 19.85
N GLU A 2 1.45 14.22 20.39
CA GLU A 2 1.39 14.49 21.84
C GLU A 2 0.41 13.59 22.65
N ARG A 3 -0.70 13.14 22.04
CA ARG A 3 -1.66 12.23 22.68
C ARG A 3 -1.16 10.78 22.84
N LEU A 4 -0.29 10.31 21.96
CA LEU A 4 0.29 8.96 22.03
C LEU A 4 1.48 8.92 23.01
N GLU A 5 2.19 10.04 23.14
CA GLU A 5 3.44 10.14 23.92
C GLU A 5 3.20 10.28 25.43
N LYS A 6 2.06 10.82 25.85
CA LYS A 6 1.81 11.13 27.27
C LYS A 6 1.50 9.89 28.14
N GLY A 7 1.08 8.77 27.55
CA GLY A 7 0.63 7.59 28.31
C GLY A 7 -0.60 7.86 29.20
N GLY A 8 -1.38 6.82 29.52
CA GLY A 8 -2.55 6.93 30.41
C GLY A 8 -3.90 7.24 29.74
N GLY A 9 -3.95 7.33 28.41
CA GLY A 9 -5.19 7.32 27.63
C GLY A 9 -5.68 5.89 27.34
N ALA A 10 -6.96 5.73 26.99
CA ALA A 10 -7.49 4.44 26.52
C ALA A 10 -6.75 3.98 25.26
N ALA A 11 -6.53 2.67 25.12
CA ALA A 11 -5.95 2.11 23.91
C ALA A 11 -6.86 2.37 22.69
N GLU A 12 -6.29 2.89 21.62
CA GLU A 12 -6.99 3.19 20.37
C GLU A 12 -6.37 2.41 19.20
N ALA A 13 -7.22 1.99 18.27
CA ALA A 13 -6.81 1.33 17.03
C ALA A 13 -7.04 2.26 15.83
N PHE A 14 -6.05 2.34 14.96
CA PHE A 14 -6.09 3.13 13.73
C PHE A 14 -5.74 2.26 12.53
N ASN A 15 -6.55 2.35 11.49
CA ASN A 15 -6.24 1.77 10.20
C ASN A 15 -5.21 2.65 9.48
N LEU A 16 -4.14 2.02 8.99
CA LEU A 16 -3.13 2.67 8.15
C LEU A 16 -3.18 2.00 6.77
N GLY A 17 -3.69 2.73 5.79
CA GLY A 17 -3.78 2.26 4.42
C GLY A 17 -3.76 3.45 3.48
N ASN A 18 -3.66 3.17 2.17
CA ASN A 18 -3.67 4.19 1.12
C ASN A 18 -5.07 4.83 0.94
N GLY A 19 -6.12 4.28 1.55
CA GLY A 19 -7.52 4.74 1.36
C GLY A 19 -8.09 4.45 -0.03
N ARG A 20 -7.22 4.27 -1.04
CA ARG A 20 -7.53 3.76 -2.38
C ARG A 20 -7.00 2.33 -2.53
N GLY A 21 -7.84 1.44 -3.03
CA GLY A 21 -7.43 0.08 -3.41
C GLY A 21 -6.98 0.02 -4.86
N TYR A 22 -6.01 -0.85 -5.13
CA TYR A 22 -5.60 -1.23 -6.48
C TYR A 22 -5.89 -2.71 -6.68
N SER A 23 -6.43 -3.07 -7.83
CA SER A 23 -6.57 -4.48 -8.21
C SER A 23 -5.20 -5.08 -8.52
N VAL A 24 -5.10 -6.41 -8.45
CA VAL A 24 -3.89 -7.14 -8.86
C VAL A 24 -3.49 -6.80 -10.31
N ALA A 25 -4.47 -6.66 -11.21
CA ALA A 25 -4.22 -6.30 -12.60
C ALA A 25 -3.60 -4.90 -12.74
N GLN A 26 -4.07 -3.92 -11.98
CA GLN A 26 -3.48 -2.58 -11.96
C GLN A 26 -2.04 -2.59 -11.45
N VAL A 27 -1.76 -3.38 -10.42
CA VAL A 27 -0.38 -3.56 -9.91
C VAL A 27 0.52 -4.17 -10.98
N VAL A 28 0.09 -5.25 -11.63
CA VAL A 28 0.86 -5.88 -12.71
C VAL A 28 1.18 -4.89 -13.82
N GLU A 29 0.18 -4.12 -14.26
CA GLU A 29 0.37 -3.15 -15.34
C GLU A 29 1.34 -2.04 -14.96
N GLU A 30 1.24 -1.55 -13.71
CA GLU A 30 2.16 -0.54 -13.21
C GLU A 30 3.61 -1.06 -13.14
N VAL A 31 3.80 -2.31 -12.73
CA VAL A 31 5.13 -2.94 -12.72
C VAL A 31 5.66 -3.11 -14.14
N ARG A 32 4.85 -3.51 -15.12
CA ARG A 32 5.28 -3.56 -16.54
C ARG A 32 5.75 -2.20 -17.01
N ARG A 33 4.98 -1.15 -16.73
CA ARG A 33 5.28 0.24 -17.10
C ARG A 33 6.60 0.70 -16.50
N VAL A 34 6.80 0.51 -15.20
CA VAL A 34 8.02 0.94 -14.48
C VAL A 34 9.25 0.14 -14.88
N THR A 35 9.11 -1.17 -15.06
CA THR A 35 10.25 -2.05 -15.36
C THR A 35 10.59 -2.09 -16.85
N GLY A 36 9.65 -1.73 -17.72
CA GLY A 36 9.76 -1.97 -19.16
C GLY A 36 9.75 -3.45 -19.55
N HIS A 37 9.38 -4.34 -18.62
CA HIS A 37 9.40 -5.79 -18.82
C HIS A 37 7.98 -6.33 -19.00
N PRO A 38 7.72 -7.27 -19.94
CA PRO A 38 6.36 -7.71 -20.28
C PRO A 38 5.63 -8.48 -19.17
N ILE A 39 6.33 -9.13 -18.23
CA ILE A 39 5.76 -9.83 -17.06
C ILE A 39 4.50 -10.66 -17.45
N PRO A 40 4.66 -11.83 -18.08
CA PRO A 40 3.53 -12.67 -18.47
C PRO A 40 2.76 -13.14 -17.22
N VAL A 41 1.43 -13.13 -17.31
CA VAL A 41 0.53 -13.52 -16.20
C VAL A 41 -0.41 -14.62 -16.67
N THR A 42 -0.51 -15.67 -15.85
CA THR A 42 -1.49 -16.74 -16.02
C THR A 42 -2.54 -16.62 -14.91
N PRO A 43 -3.84 -16.46 -15.22
CA PRO A 43 -4.89 -16.46 -14.22
C PRO A 43 -4.90 -17.78 -13.43
N GLY A 44 -5.02 -17.68 -12.12
CA GLY A 44 -5.19 -18.83 -11.22
C GLY A 44 -6.52 -18.75 -10.46
N GLU A 45 -6.86 -19.83 -9.77
CA GLU A 45 -8.04 -19.86 -8.90
C GLU A 45 -7.90 -18.85 -7.76
N ARG A 46 -9.03 -18.31 -7.28
CA ARG A 46 -9.06 -17.46 -6.09
C ARG A 46 -8.63 -18.29 -4.89
N ARG A 47 -7.80 -17.71 -4.02
CA ARG A 47 -7.45 -18.35 -2.75
C ARG A 47 -8.70 -18.39 -1.86
N PRO A 48 -9.04 -19.55 -1.28
CA PRO A 48 -10.14 -19.63 -0.32
C PRO A 48 -9.92 -18.64 0.83
N GLY A 49 -10.94 -17.83 1.13
CA GLY A 49 -10.90 -16.82 2.20
C GLY A 49 -10.53 -15.41 1.76
N ASP A 50 -10.07 -15.20 0.52
CA ASP A 50 -9.78 -13.85 0.04
C ASP A 50 -11.07 -13.08 -0.33
N PRO A 51 -11.35 -11.92 0.29
CA PRO A 51 -12.46 -11.07 -0.12
C PRO A 51 -12.20 -10.46 -1.50
N ALA A 52 -13.27 -10.05 -2.20
CA ALA A 52 -13.14 -9.42 -3.51
C ALA A 52 -12.38 -8.08 -3.44
N VAL A 53 -12.51 -7.34 -2.34
CA VAL A 53 -11.85 -6.06 -2.08
C VAL A 53 -11.51 -5.96 -0.58
N LEU A 54 -10.30 -5.50 -0.26
CA LEU A 54 -9.87 -5.23 1.11
C LEU A 54 -9.05 -3.92 1.13
N VAL A 55 -9.63 -2.84 1.65
CA VAL A 55 -9.00 -1.52 1.72
C VAL A 55 -9.19 -0.94 3.11
N ALA A 56 -8.09 -0.53 3.73
CA ALA A 56 -8.11 0.15 5.02
C ALA A 56 -8.33 1.66 4.83
N SER A 57 -9.37 2.20 5.48
CA SER A 57 -9.61 3.65 5.54
C SER A 57 -8.62 4.31 6.50
N SER A 58 -7.96 5.38 6.06
CA SER A 58 -7.03 6.17 6.88
C SER A 58 -7.66 7.38 7.58
N ALA A 59 -8.95 7.63 7.38
CA ALA A 59 -9.61 8.87 7.82
C ALA A 59 -9.39 9.17 9.31
N ARG A 60 -9.53 8.17 10.19
CA ARG A 60 -9.31 8.35 11.64
C ARG A 60 -7.86 8.70 11.97
N ALA A 61 -6.89 8.11 11.27
CA ALA A 61 -5.47 8.42 11.49
C ALA A 61 -5.15 9.84 11.01
N GLU A 62 -5.74 10.27 9.90
CA GLU A 62 -5.59 11.63 9.38
C GLU A 62 -6.17 12.67 10.35
N GLU A 63 -7.38 12.45 10.84
CA GLU A 63 -8.08 13.37 11.74
C GLU A 63 -7.41 13.44 13.13
N VAL A 64 -7.16 12.29 13.75
CA VAL A 64 -6.75 12.23 15.17
C VAL A 64 -5.24 12.38 15.33
N LEU A 65 -4.45 11.82 14.41
CA LEU A 65 -2.99 11.81 14.52
C LEU A 65 -2.33 12.88 13.64
N GLY A 66 -3.08 13.52 12.74
CA GLY A 66 -2.52 14.36 11.68
C GLY A 66 -1.70 13.55 10.68
N TRP A 67 -1.88 12.21 10.65
CA TRP A 67 -1.11 11.33 9.78
C TRP A 67 -1.43 11.64 8.32
N ARG A 68 -0.40 11.76 7.47
CA ARG A 68 -0.57 11.97 6.04
C ARG A 68 0.34 11.04 5.27
N GLN A 69 -0.23 10.36 4.29
CA GLN A 69 0.54 9.55 3.36
C GLN A 69 1.43 10.45 2.51
N ARG A 70 2.72 10.13 2.46
CA ARG A 70 3.67 10.80 1.57
C ARG A 70 3.70 10.18 0.16
N TYR A 71 3.44 8.88 0.09
CA TYR A 71 3.48 8.08 -1.15
C TYR A 71 2.13 7.36 -1.31
N ALA A 72 1.12 8.08 -1.79
CA ALA A 72 -0.20 7.52 -2.08
C ALA A 72 -0.27 6.92 -3.50
N ASP A 73 0.67 7.28 -4.37
CA ASP A 73 0.64 6.89 -5.77
C ASP A 73 1.32 5.54 -6.02
N LEU A 74 0.67 4.67 -6.80
CA LEU A 74 1.18 3.32 -7.09
C LEU A 74 2.47 3.36 -7.92
N SER A 75 2.63 4.31 -8.85
CA SER A 75 3.89 4.49 -9.60
C SER A 75 5.01 4.75 -8.62
N ALA A 76 4.86 5.70 -7.71
CA ALA A 76 5.91 6.04 -6.75
C ALA A 76 6.31 4.84 -5.87
N ILE A 77 5.34 4.02 -5.46
CA ILE A 77 5.59 2.79 -4.70
C ILE A 77 6.39 1.78 -5.53
N VAL A 78 5.96 1.53 -6.77
CA VAL A 78 6.62 0.56 -7.66
C VAL A 78 8.00 1.04 -8.10
N ASP A 79 8.16 2.33 -8.44
CA ASP A 79 9.42 2.96 -8.83
C ASP A 79 10.48 2.85 -7.72
N THR A 80 10.10 3.15 -6.48
CA THR A 80 11.02 3.09 -5.35
C THR A 80 11.41 1.65 -5.03
N ALA A 81 10.46 0.70 -5.09
CA ALA A 81 10.76 -0.73 -4.95
C ALA A 81 11.69 -1.24 -6.05
N TRP A 82 11.42 -0.87 -7.31
CA TRP A 82 12.23 -1.31 -8.45
C TRP A 82 13.65 -0.74 -8.40
N ALA A 83 13.80 0.55 -8.06
CA ALA A 83 15.11 1.18 -7.90
C ALA A 83 15.96 0.47 -6.83
N TRP A 84 15.34 0.05 -5.72
CA TRP A 84 16.01 -0.74 -4.69
C TRP A 84 16.43 -2.13 -5.21
N HIS A 85 15.49 -2.86 -5.84
CA HIS A 85 15.77 -4.19 -6.40
C HIS A 85 16.92 -4.15 -7.40
N ARG A 86 16.94 -3.16 -8.29
CA ARG A 86 18.04 -2.97 -9.23
C ARG A 86 19.35 -2.82 -8.50
N ARG A 87 19.48 -1.92 -7.52
CA ARG A 87 20.75 -1.70 -6.80
C ARG A 87 21.22 -2.91 -5.99
N ARG A 88 20.30 -3.73 -5.48
CA ARG A 88 20.63 -4.85 -4.59
C ARG A 88 20.99 -6.13 -5.33
N PHE A 89 20.47 -6.30 -6.54
CA PHE A 89 20.58 -7.54 -7.32
C PHE A 89 21.18 -7.34 -8.72
N SER A 90 21.62 -6.12 -9.07
CA SER A 90 22.57 -5.86 -10.17
C SER A 90 24.00 -6.00 -9.71
#